data_AF-A0A3M2BML3-F1
#
_entry.id   AF-A0A3M2BML3-F1
#
_cell.length_a   1.000
_cell.length_b   1.000
_cell.length_c   1.000
_cell.angle_alpha   90.00
_cell.angle_beta   90.00
_cell.angle_gamma   90.00
#
_symmetry.space_group_name_H-M   'P 1'
#
loop_
_entity.id
_entity.type
_entity.pdbx_description
1 polymer ?
#
loop_
_entity_poly.entity_id
_entity_poly.type
_entity_poly.pdbx_seq_one_letter_code
_entity_poly.pdbx_strand_id
1 'polypeptide(L)'
;AYTPSGVLYEMDARLRPEGNSGLLVTSMQAFVDYQKHRARLWEHQALLRARAVAGDGKVMQSFENARREILTEMTQDPEHLRREILDMRRQMRENLDKSSEDRLDLKQGVNGMVDIEFLIQYWVLRSVAACPQLLNETSMLGFLKILADKGIIAQDKAEILRSRYTWLREQANLQALQEEPAMISCDKVEPLSLSILDWIC
;
A
#
# COMPACT_ATOMS: atom_id res chain seq x y z
N ALA A 1 -9.52 -19.39 18.46
CA ALA A 1 -9.59 -20.14 19.72
C ALA A 1 -8.40 -19.72 20.57
N TYR A 2 -8.63 -19.38 21.84
CA TYR A 2 -7.56 -19.00 22.76
C TYR A 2 -6.98 -20.26 23.39
N THR A 3 -5.67 -20.46 23.28
CA THR A 3 -4.96 -21.56 23.95
C THR A 3 -4.14 -21.01 25.12
N PRO A 4 -3.61 -21.85 26.03
CA PRO A 4 -2.67 -21.38 27.05
C PRO A 4 -1.43 -20.68 26.47
N SER A 5 -1.06 -20.99 25.22
CA SER A 5 0.02 -20.34 24.47
C SER A 5 -0.43 -19.07 23.72
N GLY A 6 -1.66 -18.60 23.95
CA GLY A 6 -2.23 -17.43 23.32
C GLY A 6 -2.97 -17.72 22.00
N VAL A 7 -3.03 -16.70 21.16
CA VAL A 7 -3.62 -16.73 19.81
C VAL A 7 -2.49 -16.75 18.78
N LEU A 8 -2.65 -17.53 17.70
CA LEU A 8 -1.62 -17.66 16.67
C LEU A 8 -1.40 -16.35 15.90
N TYR A 9 -2.47 -15.80 15.32
CA TYR A 9 -2.47 -14.52 14.62
C TYR A 9 -3.80 -13.81 14.84
N GLU A 10 -3.75 -12.49 14.99
CA GLU A 10 -4.93 -11.65 14.83
C GLU A 10 -5.30 -11.59 13.34
N MET A 11 -6.54 -11.93 13.02
CA MET A 11 -7.04 -11.95 11.66
C MET A 11 -7.86 -10.69 11.39
N ASP A 12 -7.45 -9.90 10.40
CA ASP A 12 -8.23 -8.76 9.91
C ASP A 12 -8.80 -9.04 8.52
N ALA A 13 -10.11 -9.29 8.47
CA ALA A 13 -10.84 -9.54 7.23
C ALA A 13 -11.61 -8.31 6.72
N ARG A 14 -11.32 -7.09 7.21
CA ARG A 14 -12.08 -5.86 6.90
C ARG A 14 -11.91 -5.36 5.47
N LEU A 15 -10.88 -5.82 4.75
CA LEU A 15 -10.62 -5.47 3.35
C LEU A 15 -11.40 -6.32 2.33
N ARG A 16 -12.29 -7.21 2.78
CA ARG A 16 -13.17 -7.97 1.89
C ARG A 16 -14.27 -7.08 1.28
N PRO A 17 -14.92 -7.49 0.16
CA PRO A 17 -16.06 -6.77 -0.40
C PRO A 17 -17.10 -6.40 0.66
N GLU A 18 -17.56 -5.15 0.66
CA GLU A 18 -18.49 -4.57 1.65
C GLU A 18 -18.00 -4.58 3.11
N GLY A 19 -16.71 -4.84 3.34
CA GLY A 19 -16.06 -4.78 4.64
C GLY A 19 -16.77 -5.62 5.70
N ASN A 20 -17.03 -5.03 6.86
CA ASN A 20 -17.69 -5.71 7.98
C ASN A 20 -19.11 -6.19 7.68
N SER A 21 -19.81 -5.53 6.75
CA SER A 21 -21.19 -5.87 6.38
C SER A 21 -21.27 -6.98 5.33
N GLY A 22 -20.15 -7.28 4.66
CA GLY A 22 -20.08 -8.30 3.62
C GLY A 22 -19.87 -9.72 4.17
N LEU A 23 -20.20 -10.71 3.32
CA LEU A 23 -19.92 -12.12 3.57
C LEU A 23 -18.43 -12.34 3.81
N LEU A 24 -18.09 -13.24 4.74
CA LEU A 24 -16.69 -13.57 5.03
C LEU A 24 -15.98 -14.23 3.84
N VAL A 25 -16.73 -14.97 3.03
CA VAL A 25 -16.25 -15.65 1.82
C VAL A 25 -17.15 -15.24 0.66
N THR A 26 -16.53 -14.91 -0.46
CA THR A 26 -17.21 -14.43 -1.68
C THR A 26 -16.81 -15.33 -2.85
N SER A 27 -17.72 -15.57 -3.79
CA SER A 27 -17.37 -16.26 -5.04
C SER A 27 -16.44 -15.39 -5.90
N MET A 28 -15.65 -16.02 -6.78
CA MET A 28 -14.76 -15.28 -7.67
C MET A 28 -15.54 -14.27 -8.54
N GLN A 29 -16.71 -14.68 -9.05
CA GLN A 29 -17.55 -13.81 -9.87
C GLN A 29 -18.02 -12.59 -9.08
N ALA A 30 -18.56 -12.78 -7.87
CA ALA A 30 -19.04 -11.67 -7.05
C ALA A 30 -17.89 -10.74 -6.60
N PHE A 31 -16.69 -11.27 -6.38
CA PHE A 31 -15.49 -10.47 -6.14
C PHE A 31 -15.17 -9.58 -7.34
N VAL A 32 -15.13 -10.14 -8.56
CA VAL A 32 -14.88 -9.38 -9.80
C VAL A 32 -15.95 -8.31 -10.01
N ASP A 33 -17.22 -8.67 -9.89
CA ASP A 33 -18.34 -7.74 -10.10
C ASP A 33 -18.28 -6.58 -9.11
N TYR A 34 -17.97 -6.86 -7.84
CA TYR A 34 -17.79 -5.82 -6.83
C TYR A 34 -16.62 -4.90 -7.19
N GLN A 35 -15.46 -5.47 -7.52
CA GLN A 35 -14.24 -4.71 -7.78
C GLN A 35 -14.35 -3.83 -9.03
N LYS A 36 -15.10 -4.25 -10.06
CA LYS A 36 -15.30 -3.46 -11.28
C LYS A 36 -16.33 -2.34 -11.13
N HIS A 37 -17.37 -2.55 -10.33
CA HIS A 37 -18.54 -1.66 -10.34
C HIS A 37 -18.78 -0.88 -9.05
N ARG A 38 -18.23 -1.33 -7.92
CA ARG A 38 -18.57 -0.79 -6.59
C ARG A 38 -17.36 -0.41 -5.74
N ALA A 39 -16.20 -1.01 -6.00
CA ALA A 39 -14.99 -0.73 -5.25
C ALA A 39 -14.55 0.73 -5.42
N ARG A 40 -14.16 1.33 -4.29
CA ARG A 40 -13.55 2.66 -4.25
C ARG A 40 -12.07 2.57 -4.59
N LEU A 41 -11.48 3.71 -4.96
CA LEU A 41 -10.07 3.77 -5.37
C LEU A 41 -9.10 3.23 -4.30
N TRP A 42 -9.40 3.45 -3.02
CA TRP A 42 -8.58 2.92 -1.94
C TRP A 42 -8.60 1.38 -1.87
N GLU A 43 -9.69 0.75 -2.29
CA GLU A 43 -9.80 -0.71 -2.39
C GLU A 43 -8.92 -1.22 -3.52
N HIS A 44 -8.80 -0.48 -4.62
CA HIS A 44 -7.85 -0.79 -5.69
C HIS A 44 -6.39 -0.58 -5.25
N GLN A 45 -6.08 0.43 -4.43
CA GLN A 45 -4.75 0.56 -3.80
C GLN A 45 -4.43 -0.64 -2.89
N ALA A 46 -5.39 -1.11 -2.11
CA ALA A 46 -5.23 -2.32 -1.30
C ALA A 46 -5.04 -3.56 -2.20
N LEU A 47 -5.80 -3.66 -3.30
CA LEU A 47 -5.73 -4.76 -4.26
C LEU A 47 -4.38 -4.86 -4.97
N LEU A 48 -3.64 -3.77 -5.14
CA LEU A 48 -2.26 -3.81 -5.65
C LEU A 48 -1.37 -4.75 -4.83
N ARG A 49 -1.57 -4.81 -3.52
CA ARG A 49 -0.77 -5.63 -2.59
C ARG A 49 -1.34 -7.03 -2.37
N ALA A 50 -2.56 -7.29 -2.84
CA ALA A 50 -3.18 -8.59 -2.69
C ALA A 50 -2.49 -9.64 -3.58
N ARG A 51 -2.31 -10.84 -3.02
CA ARG A 51 -1.84 -12.03 -3.74
C ARG A 51 -2.51 -13.27 -3.17
N ALA A 52 -2.71 -14.28 -4.00
CA ALA A 52 -3.10 -15.59 -3.51
C ALA A 52 -1.97 -16.22 -2.67
N VAL A 53 -2.26 -16.61 -1.43
CA VAL A 53 -1.25 -17.16 -0.50
C VAL A 53 -1.43 -18.65 -0.20
N ALA A 54 -2.64 -19.18 -0.37
CA ALA A 54 -2.98 -20.56 -0.12
C ALA A 54 -4.28 -20.93 -0.86
N GLY A 55 -4.44 -22.22 -1.20
CA GLY A 55 -5.64 -22.75 -1.84
C GLY A 55 -5.31 -23.67 -3.02
N ASP A 56 -6.34 -24.07 -3.75
CA ASP A 56 -6.19 -24.80 -5.01
C ASP A 56 -5.51 -23.93 -6.08
N GLY A 57 -4.57 -24.50 -6.82
CA GLY A 57 -3.77 -23.77 -7.80
C GLY A 57 -4.60 -23.11 -8.91
N LYS A 58 -5.72 -23.70 -9.33
CA LYS A 58 -6.60 -23.09 -10.34
C LYS A 58 -7.34 -21.89 -9.75
N VAL A 59 -7.80 -21.98 -8.52
CA VAL A 59 -8.46 -20.86 -7.82
C VAL A 59 -7.49 -19.70 -7.63
N MET A 60 -6.26 -19.99 -7.21
CA MET A 60 -5.21 -18.99 -7.04
C MET A 60 -4.88 -18.29 -8.38
N GLN A 61 -4.72 -19.05 -9.47
CA GLN A 61 -4.46 -18.49 -10.79
C GLN A 61 -5.64 -17.64 -11.28
N SER A 62 -6.88 -18.08 -11.07
CA SER A 62 -8.08 -17.30 -11.41
C SER A 62 -8.13 -15.97 -10.64
N PHE A 63 -7.75 -15.96 -9.36
CA PHE A 63 -7.65 -14.73 -8.58
C PHE A 63 -6.62 -13.77 -9.16
N GLU A 64 -5.42 -14.24 -9.48
CA GLU A 64 -4.36 -13.39 -10.04
C GLU A 64 -4.74 -12.81 -11.40
N ASN A 65 -5.42 -13.59 -12.24
CA ASN A 65 -5.94 -13.12 -13.52
C ASN A 65 -7.01 -12.04 -13.32
N ALA A 66 -7.97 -12.28 -12.42
CA ALA A 66 -9.02 -11.32 -12.08
C ALA A 66 -8.43 -10.02 -11.52
N ARG A 67 -7.51 -10.11 -10.57
CA ARG A 67 -6.77 -8.96 -10.01
C ARG A 67 -6.13 -8.13 -11.13
N ARG A 68 -5.45 -8.79 -12.07
CA ARG A 68 -4.79 -8.12 -13.19
C ARG A 68 -5.78 -7.39 -14.07
N GLU A 69 -6.82 -8.08 -14.50
CA GLU A 69 -7.88 -7.53 -15.36
C GLU A 69 -8.53 -6.30 -14.72
N ILE A 70 -8.97 -6.41 -13.46
CA ILE A 70 -9.57 -5.31 -12.69
C ILE A 70 -8.65 -4.08 -12.69
N LEU A 71 -7.38 -4.26 -12.34
CA LEU A 71 -6.45 -3.15 -12.19
C LEU A 71 -6.04 -2.54 -13.53
N THR A 72 -5.93 -3.33 -14.60
CA THR A 72 -5.60 -2.83 -15.95
C THR A 72 -6.76 -2.13 -16.65
N GLU A 73 -8.00 -2.58 -16.41
CA GLU A 73 -9.20 -1.98 -16.99
C GLU A 73 -9.68 -0.74 -16.23
N MET A 74 -9.20 -0.55 -14.99
CA MET A 74 -9.48 0.64 -14.21
C MET A 74 -9.00 1.88 -14.95
N THR A 75 -9.93 2.62 -15.54
CA THR A 75 -9.67 3.89 -16.21
C THR A 75 -10.01 5.02 -15.26
N GLN A 76 -9.01 5.81 -14.88
CA GLN A 76 -9.20 6.98 -14.03
C GLN A 76 -8.57 8.20 -14.70
N ASP A 77 -9.28 9.32 -14.63
CA ASP A 77 -8.70 10.61 -14.95
C ASP A 77 -7.48 10.84 -14.03
N PRO A 78 -6.28 11.16 -14.55
CA PRO A 78 -5.08 11.31 -13.73
C PRO A 78 -5.21 12.37 -12.63
N GLU A 79 -5.95 13.46 -12.87
CA GLU A 79 -6.19 14.50 -11.87
C GLU A 79 -7.15 14.03 -10.77
N HIS A 80 -8.19 13.28 -11.13
CA HIS A 80 -9.06 12.63 -10.15
C HIS A 80 -8.28 11.63 -9.28
N LEU A 81 -7.50 10.73 -9.89
CA LEU A 81 -6.64 9.77 -9.19
C LEU A 81 -5.70 10.48 -8.20
N ARG A 82 -5.04 11.56 -8.64
CA ARG A 82 -4.14 12.37 -7.83
C ARG A 82 -4.85 12.96 -6.61
N ARG A 83 -5.99 13.64 -6.81
CA ARG A 83 -6.75 14.28 -5.73
C ARG A 83 -7.25 13.27 -4.71
N GLU A 84 -7.88 12.19 -5.16
CA GLU A 84 -8.44 11.18 -4.26
C GLU A 84 -7.37 10.52 -3.39
N ILE A 85 -6.20 10.19 -3.94
CA ILE A 85 -5.09 9.60 -3.18
C ILE A 85 -4.56 10.58 -2.13
N LEU A 86 -4.38 11.86 -2.49
CA LEU A 86 -3.91 12.89 -1.56
C LEU A 86 -4.94 13.16 -0.45
N ASP A 87 -6.23 13.28 -0.80
CA ASP A 87 -7.32 13.53 0.14
C ASP A 87 -7.49 12.36 1.11
N MET A 88 -7.48 11.13 0.62
CA MET A 88 -7.49 9.95 1.48
C MET A 88 -6.26 9.94 2.40
N ARG A 89 -5.06 10.22 1.87
CA ARG A 89 -3.84 10.17 2.68
C ARG A 89 -3.88 11.20 3.79
N ARG A 90 -4.38 12.41 3.50
CA ARG A 90 -4.59 13.48 4.48
C ARG A 90 -5.52 13.02 5.60
N GLN A 91 -6.72 12.53 5.26
CA GLN A 91 -7.68 12.03 6.25
C GLN A 91 -7.11 10.88 7.10
N MET A 92 -6.36 9.97 6.48
CA MET A 92 -5.71 8.88 7.20
C MET A 92 -4.65 9.41 8.18
N ARG A 93 -3.89 10.44 7.80
CA ARG A 93 -2.87 11.07 8.67
C ARG A 93 -3.51 11.73 9.88
N GLU A 94 -4.56 12.53 9.65
CA GLU A 94 -5.27 13.25 10.71
C GLU A 94 -5.78 12.32 11.84
N ASN A 95 -6.10 11.07 11.51
CA ASN A 95 -6.63 10.11 12.45
C ASN A 95 -5.60 9.14 13.05
N LEU A 96 -4.49 8.89 12.36
CA LEU A 96 -3.54 7.82 12.72
C LEU A 96 -2.15 8.32 13.09
N ASP A 97 -1.76 9.52 12.67
CA ASP A 97 -0.45 10.09 12.97
C ASP A 97 -0.35 10.44 14.47
N LYS A 98 0.65 9.85 15.12
CA LYS A 98 0.95 10.04 16.54
C LYS A 98 2.20 10.88 16.78
N SER A 99 2.72 11.51 15.73
CA SER A 99 3.91 12.37 15.83
C SER A 99 3.66 13.55 16.78
N SER A 100 4.72 13.95 17.47
CA SER A 100 4.82 15.13 18.33
C SER A 100 5.96 16.03 17.85
N GLU A 101 6.25 17.12 18.56
CA GLU A 101 7.36 18.02 18.23
C GLU A 101 8.72 17.30 18.26
N ASP A 102 8.89 16.33 19.15
CA ASP A 102 10.13 15.61 19.42
C ASP A 102 10.16 14.18 18.88
N ARG A 103 9.01 13.58 18.56
CA ARG A 103 8.89 12.19 18.08
C ARG A 103 8.15 12.12 16.76
N LEU A 104 8.70 11.34 15.83
CA LEU A 104 8.08 11.03 14.55
C LEU A 104 7.46 9.62 14.58
N ASP A 105 6.21 9.48 14.14
CA ASP A 105 5.62 8.19 13.80
C ASP A 105 6.20 7.66 12.47
N LEU A 106 6.96 6.56 12.56
CA LEU A 106 7.67 5.98 11.41
C LEU A 106 6.73 5.50 10.29
N LYS A 107 5.48 5.19 10.61
CA LYS A 107 4.48 4.71 9.64
C LYS A 107 3.63 5.85 9.13
N GLN A 108 2.97 6.55 10.04
CA GLN A 108 1.88 7.49 9.74
C GLN A 108 2.34 8.95 9.65
N GLY A 109 3.53 9.26 10.18
CA GLY A 109 4.11 10.60 10.17
C GLY A 109 4.38 11.14 8.77
N VAL A 110 4.69 12.44 8.71
CA VAL A 110 5.16 13.10 7.48
C VAL A 110 6.42 12.40 6.96
N ASN A 111 6.41 12.04 5.67
CA ASN A 111 7.46 11.26 5.02
C ASN A 111 7.69 9.87 5.64
N GLY A 112 6.72 9.36 6.40
CA GLY A 112 6.71 8.01 6.95
C GLY A 112 6.46 6.95 5.88
N MET A 113 6.48 5.67 6.29
CA MET A 113 6.32 4.55 5.35
C MET A 113 5.05 4.67 4.53
N VAL A 114 3.93 5.09 5.13
CA VAL A 114 2.64 5.15 4.42
C VAL A 114 2.64 6.22 3.32
N ASP A 115 3.40 7.32 3.45
CA ASP A 115 3.55 8.30 2.36
C ASP A 115 4.24 7.70 1.14
N ILE A 116 5.29 6.91 1.39
CA ILE A 116 6.01 6.19 0.33
C ILE A 116 5.10 5.15 -0.33
N GLU A 117 4.34 4.40 0.46
CA GLU A 117 3.40 3.39 -0.06
C GLU A 117 2.35 4.03 -0.96
N PHE A 118 1.75 5.15 -0.53
CA PHE A 118 0.76 5.89 -1.31
C PHE A 118 1.33 6.43 -2.61
N LEU A 119 2.54 7.01 -2.59
CA LEU A 119 3.21 7.53 -3.78
C LEU A 119 3.49 6.41 -4.80
N ILE A 120 4.04 5.28 -4.33
CA ILE A 120 4.32 4.13 -5.20
C ILE A 120 3.01 3.58 -5.79
N GLN A 121 1.98 3.39 -4.97
CA GLN A 121 0.68 2.92 -5.43
C GLN A 121 0.04 3.88 -6.45
N TYR A 122 0.15 5.20 -6.25
CA TYR A 122 -0.28 6.19 -7.24
C TYR A 122 0.41 5.97 -8.59
N TRP A 123 1.74 5.86 -8.62
CA TRP A 123 2.46 5.63 -9.88
C TRP A 123 2.10 4.31 -10.54
N VAL A 124 1.89 3.26 -9.74
CA VAL A 124 1.44 1.96 -10.27
C VAL A 124 0.05 2.10 -10.89
N LEU A 125 -0.94 2.63 -10.17
CA LEU A 125 -2.30 2.79 -10.67
C LEU A 125 -2.36 3.69 -11.91
N ARG A 126 -1.56 4.76 -11.96
CA ARG A 126 -1.48 5.66 -13.12
C ARG A 126 -0.89 4.97 -14.35
N SER A 127 -0.03 3.96 -14.17
CA SER A 127 0.79 3.41 -15.25
C SER A 127 0.38 2.00 -15.66
N VAL A 128 -0.44 1.30 -14.87
CA VAL A 128 -0.70 -0.13 -15.03
C VAL A 128 -1.39 -0.50 -16.34
N ALA A 129 -2.26 0.37 -16.85
CA ALA A 129 -2.91 0.16 -18.15
C ALA A 129 -1.88 0.12 -19.30
N ALA A 130 -0.86 1.00 -19.26
CA ALA A 130 0.21 1.06 -20.26
C ALA A 130 1.37 0.10 -19.98
N CYS A 131 1.56 -0.30 -18.72
CA CYS A 131 2.62 -1.19 -18.28
C CYS A 131 2.07 -2.31 -17.35
N PRO A 132 1.30 -3.29 -17.89
CA PRO A 132 0.71 -4.36 -17.09
C PRO A 132 1.72 -5.24 -16.34
N GLN A 133 3.00 -5.21 -16.74
CA GLN A 133 4.08 -5.94 -16.05
C GLN A 133 4.25 -5.48 -14.59
N LEU A 134 3.80 -4.27 -14.24
CA LEU A 134 3.76 -3.81 -12.85
C LEU A 134 3.01 -4.79 -11.94
N LEU A 135 1.97 -5.45 -12.45
CA LEU A 135 1.14 -6.39 -11.67
C LEU A 135 1.78 -7.77 -11.46
N ASN A 136 2.99 -8.00 -11.99
CA ASN A 136 3.81 -9.15 -11.62
C ASN A 136 4.35 -9.04 -10.19
N GLU A 137 4.31 -7.86 -9.60
CA GLU A 137 4.73 -7.59 -8.23
C GLU A 137 3.54 -7.23 -7.34
N THR A 138 3.76 -7.39 -6.04
CA THR A 138 2.84 -6.96 -4.96
C THR A 138 3.57 -6.26 -3.81
N SER A 139 4.90 -6.21 -3.87
CA SER A 139 5.74 -5.54 -2.88
C SER A 139 6.05 -4.11 -3.31
N MET A 140 6.20 -3.20 -2.34
CA MET A 140 6.50 -1.79 -2.62
C MET A 140 7.85 -1.62 -3.33
N LEU A 141 8.87 -2.34 -2.86
CA LEU A 141 10.20 -2.30 -3.49
C LEU A 141 10.21 -2.97 -4.87
N GLY A 142 9.40 -4.02 -5.07
CA GLY A 142 9.21 -4.65 -6.38
C GLY A 142 8.56 -3.69 -7.38
N PHE A 143 7.49 -3.00 -6.98
CA PHE A 143 6.88 -1.95 -7.80
C PHE A 143 7.88 -0.85 -8.15
N LEU A 144 8.60 -0.35 -7.15
CA LEU A 144 9.58 0.73 -7.33
C LEU A 144 10.67 0.34 -8.34
N LYS A 145 11.15 -0.91 -8.27
CA LYS A 145 12.10 -1.46 -9.24
C LYS A 145 11.52 -1.45 -10.65
N ILE A 146 10.30 -1.96 -10.85
CA ILE A 146 9.69 -2.01 -12.18
C ILE A 146 9.43 -0.59 -12.71
N LEU A 147 8.92 0.32 -11.88
CA LEU A 147 8.69 1.72 -12.26
C LEU A 147 9.98 2.38 -12.77
N ALA A 148 11.11 2.15 -12.09
CA ALA A 148 12.40 2.69 -12.48
C ALA A 148 12.95 2.01 -13.75
N ASP A 149 12.91 0.68 -13.83
CA ASP A 149 13.38 -0.10 -14.98
C ASP A 149 12.62 0.25 -16.27
N LYS A 150 11.35 0.65 -16.14
CA LYS A 150 10.49 1.09 -17.25
C LYS A 150 10.59 2.57 -17.56
N GLY A 151 11.39 3.33 -16.81
CA GLY A 151 11.56 4.77 -16.99
C GLY A 151 10.30 5.58 -16.64
N ILE A 152 9.36 5.01 -15.89
CA ILE A 152 8.15 5.70 -15.41
C ILE A 152 8.54 6.71 -14.32
N ILE A 153 9.54 6.37 -13.52
CA ILE A 153 10.19 7.27 -12.57
C ILE A 153 11.69 7.28 -12.81
N ALA A 154 12.34 8.37 -12.39
CA ALA A 154 13.79 8.47 -12.45
C ALA A 154 14.46 7.53 -11.43
N GLN A 155 15.62 6.99 -11.81
CA GLN A 155 16.35 5.98 -11.01
C GLN A 155 16.83 6.54 -9.65
N ASP A 156 17.22 7.81 -9.61
CA ASP A 156 17.60 8.53 -8.40
C ASP A 156 16.43 8.62 -7.39
N LYS A 157 15.23 8.97 -7.87
CA LYS A 157 14.01 8.99 -7.04
C LYS A 157 13.69 7.61 -6.48
N ALA A 158 13.82 6.58 -7.31
CA ALA A 158 13.62 5.19 -6.89
C ALA A 158 14.60 4.79 -5.78
N GLU A 159 15.87 5.17 -5.92
CA GLU A 159 16.90 4.86 -4.94
C GLU A 159 16.68 5.58 -3.60
N ILE A 160 16.28 6.86 -3.64
CA ILE A 160 15.92 7.63 -2.44
C ILE A 160 14.78 6.96 -1.68
N LEU A 161 13.68 6.61 -2.38
CA LEU A 161 12.52 5.98 -1.76
C LEU A 161 12.84 4.58 -1.22
N ARG A 162 13.66 3.80 -1.94
CA ARG A 162 14.10 2.47 -1.51
C ARG A 162 14.88 2.57 -0.20
N SER A 163 15.91 3.41 -0.16
CA SER A 163 16.75 3.60 1.02
C SER A 163 15.94 4.10 2.21
N ARG A 164 15.08 5.09 1.98
CA ARG A 164 14.22 5.65 3.04
C ARG A 164 13.22 4.62 3.58
N TYR A 165 12.53 3.89 2.70
CA TYR A 165 11.55 2.88 3.10
C TYR A 165 12.20 1.74 3.91
N THR A 166 13.35 1.24 3.44
CA THR A 166 14.11 0.20 4.14
C THR A 166 14.53 0.68 5.53
N TRP A 167 15.10 1.87 5.63
CA TRP A 167 15.52 2.43 6.91
C TRP A 167 14.34 2.61 7.88
N LEU A 168 13.21 3.19 7.43
CA LEU A 168 12.02 3.36 8.27
C LEU A 168 11.48 2.01 8.75
N ARG A 169 11.48 1.00 7.89
CA ARG A 169 11.05 -0.37 8.23
C ARG A 169 11.98 -1.00 9.26
N GLU A 170 13.30 -0.85 9.10
CA GLU A 170 14.30 -1.34 10.05
C GLU A 170 14.13 -0.67 11.42
N GLN A 171 13.99 0.65 11.47
CA GLN A 171 13.74 1.37 12.72
C GLN A 171 12.44 0.90 13.40
N ALA A 172 11.37 0.69 12.64
CA ALA A 172 10.11 0.21 13.20
C ALA A 172 10.24 -1.22 13.76
N ASN A 173 11.02 -2.08 13.10
CA ASN A 173 11.32 -3.42 13.60
C ASN A 173 12.17 -3.36 14.88
N LEU A 174 13.14 -2.45 14.96
CA LEU A 174 13.95 -2.26 16.16
C LEU A 174 13.12 -1.77 17.36
N GLN A 175 12.17 -0.84 17.15
CA GLN A 175 11.23 -0.44 18.20
C GLN A 175 10.37 -1.62 18.67
N ALA A 176 9.87 -2.42 17.73
CA ALA A 176 9.07 -3.60 18.06
C ALA A 176 9.86 -4.65 18.88
N LEU A 177 11.15 -4.85 18.61
CA LEU A 177 12.02 -5.72 19.40
C LEU A 177 12.23 -5.21 20.84
N GLN A 178 12.05 -3.91 21.07
CA GLN A 178 12.11 -3.26 22.37
C GLN A 178 10.73 -3.15 23.03
N GLU A 179 9.67 -3.69 22.40
CA GLU A 179 8.27 -3.53 22.81
C GLU A 179 7.81 -2.06 22.88
N GLU A 180 8.48 -1.19 22.13
CA GLU A 180 8.21 0.25 22.06
C GLU A 180 7.31 0.60 20.86
N PRO A 181 6.54 1.71 20.92
CA PRO A 181 5.82 2.23 19.76
C PRO A 181 6.79 2.50 18.60
N ALA A 182 6.32 2.35 17.36
CA ALA A 182 7.09 2.62 16.14
C ALA A 182 7.31 4.13 15.91
N MET A 183 7.88 4.81 16.90
CA MET A 183 8.17 6.24 16.92
C MET A 183 9.62 6.46 17.30
N ILE A 184 10.28 7.44 16.70
CA ILE A 184 11.67 7.78 17.01
C ILE A 184 11.83 9.27 17.20
N SER A 185 12.93 9.68 17.83
CA SER A 185 13.25 11.09 18.00
C SER A 185 13.52 11.75 16.64
N CYS A 186 13.01 12.98 16.45
CA CYS A 186 13.09 13.72 15.19
C CYS A 186 14.54 14.01 14.74
N ASP A 187 15.49 14.13 15.68
CA ASP A 187 16.92 14.32 15.42
C ASP A 187 17.59 13.12 14.73
N LYS A 188 17.02 11.93 14.85
CA LYS A 188 17.52 10.70 14.21
C LYS A 188 17.04 10.52 12.79
N VAL A 189 16.13 11.37 12.33
CA VAL A 189 15.52 11.28 11.01
C VAL A 189 16.22 12.26 10.09
N GLU A 190 16.83 11.76 9.01
CA GLU A 190 17.37 12.65 7.99
C GLU A 190 16.26 13.54 7.42
N PRO A 191 16.43 14.87 7.40
CA PRO A 191 15.43 15.77 6.86
C PRO A 191 15.34 15.61 5.34
N LEU A 192 14.12 15.67 4.80
CA LEU A 192 13.89 15.80 3.37
C LEU A 192 13.55 17.26 3.07
N SER A 193 14.08 17.78 1.96
CA SER A 193 13.85 19.17 1.54
C SER A 193 12.43 19.43 1.03
N LEU A 194 11.70 18.37 0.64
CA LEU A 194 10.32 18.40 0.18
C LEU A 194 9.54 17.22 0.76
N SER A 195 8.21 17.33 0.80
CA SER A 195 7.37 16.20 1.16
C SER A 195 7.42 15.15 0.04
N ILE A 196 7.45 13.87 0.41
CA ILE A 196 7.39 12.75 -0.53
C ILE A 196 6.10 12.83 -1.36
N LEU A 197 5.01 13.29 -0.76
CA LEU A 197 3.73 13.43 -1.46
C LEU A 197 3.72 14.57 -2.49
N ASP A 198 4.66 15.52 -2.43
CA ASP A 198 4.81 16.57 -3.46
C ASP A 198 5.27 15.99 -4.80
N TRP A 199 5.73 14.73 -4.82
CA TRP A 199 6.12 14.03 -6.05
C TRP A 199 4.93 13.41 -6.79
N ILE A 200 3.72 13.55 -6.24
CA ILE A 200 2.47 13.27 -6.97
C ILE A 200 2.15 14.50 -7.82
N CYS A 201 2.76 14.56 -9.02
CA CYS A 201 2.51 15.59 -10.04
C CYS A 201 1.32 15.22 -10.94
#